data_AF-A0A915J5J4-F1
#
_entry.id   AF-A0A915J5J4-F1
#
_cell.length_a   1.000
_cell.length_b   1.000
_cell.length_c   1.000
_cell.angle_alpha   90.00
_cell.angle_beta   90.00
_cell.angle_gamma   90.00
#
_symmetry.space_group_name_H-M   'P 1'
#
loop_
_entity.id
_entity.type
_entity.pdbx_description
1 polymer ?
#
loop_
_entity_poly.entity_id
_entity_poly.type
_entity_poly.pdbx_seq_one_letter_code
_entity_poly.pdbx_strand_id
1 'polypeptide(L)'
;MLWLQEEAGKSLQSMKAVLYGNQENEPQSELVALLAQETYNFNVIPLLVTNLVRLDFESKKDVALIFNNLLRRQIGTRSPTVEYLCTRPDVLLLLMKG
;
A
#
# COMPACT_ATOMS: atom_id res chain seq x y z
N MET A 1 3.01 -21.48 7.66
CA MET A 1 2.36 -20.74 6.54
C MET A 1 1.24 -19.85 7.06
N LEU A 2 0.30 -20.34 7.88
CA LEU A 2 -0.78 -19.53 8.49
C LEU A 2 -0.26 -18.33 9.33
N TRP A 3 0.73 -18.55 10.20
CA TRP A 3 1.33 -17.47 11.00
C TRP A 3 1.89 -16.30 10.16
N LEU A 4 2.45 -16.58 8.98
CA LEU A 4 2.97 -15.53 8.10
C LEU A 4 1.85 -14.71 7.46
N GLN A 5 0.71 -15.34 7.16
CA GLN A 5 -0.46 -14.61 6.65
C GLN A 5 -1.07 -13.73 7.74
N GLU A 6 -1.16 -14.22 8.98
CA GLU A 6 -1.65 -13.43 10.10
C GLU A 6 -0.78 -12.20 10.36
N GLU A 7 0.54 -12.37 10.35
CA GLU A 7 1.48 -11.27 10.58
C GLU A 7 1.46 -10.23 9.44
N ALA A 8 1.32 -10.70 8.20
CA ALA A 8 1.12 -9.82 7.05
C ALA A 8 -0.20 -9.04 7.18
N GLY A 9 -1.29 -9.71 7.58
CA GLY A 9 -2.58 -9.08 7.82
C GLY A 9 -2.52 -7.99 8.90
N LYS A 10 -1.87 -8.26 10.04
CA LYS A 10 -1.62 -7.27 11.10
C LYS A 10 -0.83 -6.08 10.58
N SER A 11 0.22 -6.32 9.82
CA SER A 11 1.05 -5.26 9.22
C SER A 11 0.23 -4.37 8.27
N LEU A 12 -0.60 -4.97 7.41
CA LEU A 12 -1.49 -4.25 6.50
C LEU A 12 -2.52 -3.41 7.25
N GLN A 13 -3.09 -3.93 8.34
CA GLN A 13 -4.01 -3.19 9.19
C GLN A 13 -3.33 -1.98 9.83
N SER A 14 -2.09 -2.13 10.32
CA SER A 14 -1.31 -1.01 10.85
C SER A 14 -1.00 0.04 9.78
N MET A 15 -0.60 -0.36 8.57
CA MET A 15 -0.41 0.56 7.44
C MET A 15 -1.69 1.32 7.11
N LYS A 16 -2.84 0.62 7.06
CA LYS A 16 -4.15 1.23 6.81
C LYS A 16 -4.51 2.25 7.90
N ALA A 17 -4.26 1.93 9.17
CA ALA A 17 -4.51 2.85 10.28
C ALA A 17 -3.67 4.13 10.18
N VAL A 18 -2.42 4.05 9.71
CA VAL A 18 -1.61 5.26 9.45
C VAL A 18 -2.22 6.12 8.33
N LEU A 19 -2.74 5.48 7.27
CA LEU A 19 -3.25 6.18 6.08
C LEU A 19 -4.66 6.75 6.24
N TYR A 20 -5.50 6.13 7.07
CA TYR A 20 -6.92 6.49 7.22
C TYR A 20 -7.27 6.96 8.64
N GLY A 21 -6.35 6.84 9.59
CA GLY A 21 -6.65 7.01 11.01
C GLY A 21 -7.39 5.81 11.61
N ASN A 22 -7.77 5.94 12.88
CA ASN A 22 -8.62 5.02 13.59
C ASN A 22 -9.71 5.80 14.37
N GLN A 23 -10.46 5.15 15.25
CA GLN A 23 -11.55 5.81 16.00
C GLN A 23 -11.04 6.91 16.95
N GLU A 24 -9.77 6.87 17.34
CA GLU A 24 -9.18 7.75 18.35
C GLU A 24 -8.26 8.82 17.74
N ASN A 25 -7.67 8.55 16.57
CA ASN A 25 -6.64 9.37 15.97
C ASN A 25 -6.87 9.54 14.46
N GLU A 26 -6.86 10.79 14.00
CA GLU A 26 -6.82 11.12 12.58
C GLU A 26 -5.44 10.81 11.97
N PRO A 27 -5.37 10.56 10.64
CA PRO A 27 -4.09 10.28 9.98
C PRO A 27 -3.15 11.49 10.06
N GLN A 28 -1.98 11.28 10.67
CA GLN A 28 -0.96 12.31 10.82
C GLN A 28 -0.13 12.44 9.53
N SER A 29 -0.10 13.66 8.96
CA SER A 29 0.55 13.93 7.66
C SER A 29 2.01 13.46 7.58
N GLU A 30 2.77 13.64 8.67
CA GLU A 30 4.17 13.22 8.77
C GLU A 30 4.32 11.69 8.69
N LEU A 31 3.51 10.94 9.43
CA LEU A 31 3.52 9.48 9.41
C LEU A 31 3.10 8.93 8.04
N VAL A 32 2.10 9.55 7.42
CA VAL A 32 1.68 9.20 6.05
C VAL A 32 2.81 9.45 5.05
N ALA A 33 3.54 10.56 5.18
CA ALA A 33 4.67 10.87 4.32
C ALA A 33 5.81 9.86 4.48
N LEU A 34 6.14 9.50 5.73
CA LEU A 34 7.15 8.48 6.03
C LEU A 34 6.75 7.10 5.48
N LEU A 35 5.52 6.66 5.73
CA LEU A 35 5.03 5.39 5.21
C LEU A 35 5.07 5.34 3.68
N ALA A 36 4.64 6.42 3.01
CA ALA A 36 4.69 6.50 1.55
C ALA A 36 6.13 6.39 1.04
N GLN A 37 7.06 7.14 1.64
CA GLN A 37 8.48 7.13 1.28
C GLN A 37 9.07 5.72 1.41
N GLU A 38 8.86 5.06 2.54
CA GLU A 38 9.41 3.71 2.79
C GLU A 38 8.76 2.66 1.90
N THR A 39 7.48 2.83 1.56
CA THR A 39 6.79 1.97 0.59
C THR A 39 7.48 2.01 -0.78
N TYR A 40 7.95 3.18 -1.22
CA TYR A 40 8.70 3.31 -2.47
C TYR A 40 10.13 2.78 -2.34
N ASN A 41 10.83 3.12 -1.26
CA ASN A 41 12.22 2.73 -1.01
C ASN A 41 12.39 1.20 -1.00
N PHE A 42 11.43 0.49 -0.37
CA PHE A 42 11.47 -0.97 -0.25
C PHE A 42 10.65 -1.72 -1.30
N ASN A 43 10.13 -1.02 -2.32
CA ASN A 43 9.30 -1.61 -3.37
C ASN A 43 8.12 -2.43 -2.82
N VAL A 44 7.45 -1.93 -1.77
CA VAL A 44 6.35 -2.64 -1.09
C VAL A 44 5.16 -2.82 -2.04
N ILE A 45 4.83 -1.83 -2.88
CA ILE A 45 3.73 -1.95 -3.86
C ILE A 45 3.94 -3.15 -4.80
N PRO A 46 5.07 -3.26 -5.53
CA PRO A 46 5.36 -4.46 -6.33
C PRO A 46 5.24 -5.75 -5.53
N LEU A 47 5.81 -5.80 -4.32
CA LEU A 47 5.78 -6.99 -3.47
C LEU A 47 4.35 -7.45 -3.15
N LEU A 48 3.49 -6.50 -2.77
CA LEU A 48 2.08 -6.77 -2.47
C LEU A 48 1.30 -7.22 -3.71
N VAL A 49 1.54 -6.59 -4.86
CA VAL A 49 0.89 -6.96 -6.13
C VAL A 49 1.29 -8.37 -6.56
N THR A 50 2.59 -8.69 -6.56
CA THR A 50 3.08 -10.02 -6.97
C THR A 50 2.59 -11.14 -6.03
N ASN A 51 2.38 -10.83 -4.75
CA ASN A 51 1.93 -11.81 -3.76
C ASN A 51 0.43 -11.74 -3.46
N LEU A 52 -0.34 -10.92 -4.19
CA LEU A 52 -1.73 -10.65 -3.89
C LEU A 52 -2.57 -11.93 -3.79
N VAL A 53 -2.33 -12.89 -4.70
CA VAL A 53 -3.04 -14.19 -4.73
C VAL A 53 -2.86 -15.02 -3.46
N ARG A 54 -1.74 -14.82 -2.73
CA ARG A 54 -1.39 -15.56 -1.51
C ARG A 54 -2.01 -14.97 -0.25
N LEU A 55 -2.61 -13.78 -0.34
CA LEU A 55 -3.28 -13.13 0.78
C LEU A 55 -4.72 -13.64 0.93
N ASP A 56 -5.22 -13.60 2.16
CA ASP A 56 -6.63 -13.86 2.45
C ASP A 56 -7.51 -12.69 1.97
N PHE A 57 -8.82 -12.88 2.02
CA PHE A 57 -9.77 -11.94 1.45
C PHE A 57 -9.72 -10.56 2.09
N GLU A 58 -9.58 -10.47 3.42
CA GLU A 58 -9.53 -9.18 4.11
C GLU A 58 -8.21 -8.45 3.83
N SER A 59 -7.07 -9.16 3.87
CA SER A 59 -5.78 -8.56 3.50
C SER A 59 -5.76 -8.03 2.07
N LYS A 60 -6.42 -8.71 1.11
CA LYS A 60 -6.55 -8.21 -0.27
C LYS A 60 -7.29 -6.87 -0.34
N LYS A 61 -8.36 -6.70 0.46
CA LYS A 61 -9.08 -5.42 0.56
C LYS A 61 -8.18 -4.34 1.14
N ASP A 62 -7.42 -4.67 2.18
CA ASP A 62 -6.50 -3.73 2.81
C ASP A 62 -5.39 -3.28 1.85
N VAL A 63 -4.82 -4.20 1.07
CA VAL A 63 -3.87 -3.84 0.00
C VAL A 63 -4.51 -2.88 -1.02
N ALA A 64 -5.74 -3.13 -1.45
CA ALA A 64 -6.42 -2.25 -2.40
C ALA A 64 -6.65 -0.85 -1.81
N LEU A 65 -7.03 -0.74 -0.54
CA LEU A 65 -7.19 0.55 0.15
C LEU A 65 -5.86 1.29 0.26
N ILE A 66 -4.80 0.62 0.71
CA ILE A 66 -3.44 1.19 0.83
C ILE A 66 -2.96 1.69 -0.54
N PHE A 67 -3.06 0.85 -1.57
CA PHE A 67 -2.65 1.20 -2.93
C PHE A 67 -3.40 2.43 -3.43
N ASN A 68 -4.72 2.46 -3.28
CA ASN A 68 -5.55 3.57 -3.75
C ASN A 68 -5.28 4.88 -3.00
N ASN A 69 -5.02 4.81 -1.68
CA ASN A 69 -4.65 5.98 -0.89
C ASN A 69 -3.34 6.59 -1.38
N LEU A 70 -2.30 5.75 -1.50
CA LEU A 70 -0.99 6.19 -2.02
C LEU A 70 -1.11 6.71 -3.45
N LEU A 71 -1.87 6.06 -4.33
CA LEU A 71 -2.04 6.47 -5.73
C LEU A 71 -2.63 7.88 -5.86
N ARG A 72 -3.58 8.23 -4.99
CA ARG A 72 -4.25 9.55 -5.00
C ARG A 72 -3.48 10.64 -4.26
N ARG A 73 -2.41 10.28 -3.54
CA ARG A 73 -1.60 11.23 -2.78
C ARG A 73 -0.91 12.23 -3.70
N GLN A 74 -1.01 13.51 -3.36
CA GLN A 74 -0.34 14.61 -4.05
C GLN A 74 0.59 15.37 -3.12
N ILE A 75 1.71 15.87 -3.66
CA ILE A 75 2.62 16.80 -3.01
C ILE A 75 2.79 17.99 -3.94
N GLY A 76 2.11 19.11 -3.62
CA GLY A 76 1.94 20.20 -4.57
C GLY A 76 1.16 19.72 -5.79
N THR A 77 1.75 19.88 -6.98
CA THR A 77 1.17 19.41 -8.26
C THR A 77 1.63 18.01 -8.67
N ARG A 78 2.49 17.37 -7.87
CA ARG A 78 3.08 16.06 -8.18
C ARG A 78 2.26 14.94 -7.57
N SER A 79 2.23 13.80 -8.25
CA SER A 79 1.61 12.56 -7.78
C SER A 79 2.69 11.48 -7.63
N PRO A 80 3.36 11.38 -6.45
CA PRO A 80 4.57 10.56 -6.30
C PRO A 80 4.38 9.09 -6.65
N THR A 81 3.23 8.51 -6.30
CA THR A 81 2.94 7.11 -6.63
C THR A 81 2.75 6.90 -8.13
N VAL A 82 2.17 7.87 -8.84
CA VAL A 82 2.03 7.80 -10.30
C VAL A 82 3.41 7.83 -10.94
N GLU A 83 4.26 8.77 -10.54
CA GLU A 83 5.65 8.87 -11.02
C GLU A 83 6.44 7.58 -10.72
N TYR A 84 6.28 7.02 -9.53
CA TYR A 84 6.87 5.75 -9.14
C TYR A 84 6.42 4.60 -10.04
N LEU A 85 5.12 4.47 -10.32
CA LEU A 85 4.57 3.42 -11.19
C LEU A 85 4.97 3.60 -12.66
N CYS A 86 5.14 4.83 -13.14
CA CYS A 86 5.63 5.09 -14.50
C CYS A 86 7.03 4.50 -14.75
N THR A 87 7.84 4.36 -13.70
CA THR A 87 9.16 3.69 -13.80
C THR A 87 9.09 2.16 -13.68
N ARG A 88 7.90 1.59 -13.42
CA ARG A 88 7.64 0.16 -13.14
C ARG A 88 6.33 -0.33 -13.79
N PRO A 89 6.24 -0.32 -15.14
CA PRO A 89 5.02 -0.68 -15.85
C PRO A 89 4.57 -2.14 -15.63
N ASP A 90 5.50 -3.02 -15.25
CA ASP A 90 5.26 -4.42 -14.90
C ASP A 90 4.25 -4.60 -13.77
N VAL A 91 4.23 -3.68 -12.80
CA VAL A 91 3.26 -3.69 -11.69
C VAL A 91 1.83 -3.55 -12.21
N LEU A 92 1.61 -2.64 -13.16
CA LEU A 92 0.30 -2.42 -13.77
C LEU A 92 -0.10 -3.62 -14.64
N LEU A 93 0.84 -4.19 -15.38
CA LEU A 93 0.60 -5.39 -16.19
C LEU A 93 0.23 -6.60 -15.31
N LEU A 94 0.86 -6.75 -14.14
CA LEU A 94 0.50 -7.78 -13.17
C LEU A 94 -0.93 -7.60 -12.67
N LEU A 95 -1.30 -6.38 -12.25
CA LEU A 95 -2.67 -6.07 -11.81
C LEU A 95 -3.73 -6.36 -12.88
N MET A 96 -3.40 -6.13 -14.17
CA MET A 96 -4.32 -6.43 -15.27
C MET A 96 -4.50 -7.93 -15.55
N LYS A 97 -3.56 -8.77 -15.13
CA LYS A 97 -3.63 -10.23 -15.35
C LYS A 97 -4.55 -10.94 -14.36
N GLY A 98 -4.85 -10.32 -13.22
CA GLY A 98 -5.63 -10.93 -12.13
C GLY A 98 -4.76 -11.77 -11.22
#